data_AF-A0A0S6WWK0-F1
#
_entry.id   AF-A0A0S6WWK0-F1
#
_cell.length_a   1.000
_cell.length_b   1.000
_cell.length_c   1.000
_cell.angle_alpha   90.00
_cell.angle_beta   90.00
_cell.angle_gamma   90.00
#
_symmetry.space_group_name_H-M   'P 1'
#
loop_
_entity.id
_entity.type
_entity.pdbx_description
1 polymer ?
#
loop_
_entity_poly.entity_id
_entity_poly.type
_entity_poly.pdbx_seq_one_letter_code
_entity_poly.pdbx_strand_id
1 'polypeptide(L)'
;MVIHRVQDGKPVVPASIGHTYVKQGDNSDVKVDLLDAPEGNELIAMLHVDDGEPSVYQFGPGTTDYDKPVMKDGNPVVAKFSVQ
;
A
#
# COMPACT_ATOMS: atom_id res chain seq x y z
N MET A 1 -2.83 -3.43 3.93
CA MET A 1 -3.19 -2.30 3.03
C MET A 1 -2.11 -1.24 3.14
N VAL A 2 -1.62 -0.74 2.02
CA VAL A 2 -0.49 0.20 1.96
C VAL A 2 -0.83 1.37 1.06
N ILE A 3 -0.41 2.58 1.45
CA ILE A 3 -0.62 3.80 0.69
C ILE A 3 0.70 4.25 0.05
N HIS A 4 0.67 4.46 -1.26
CA HIS A 4 1.80 4.95 -2.05
C HIS A 4 1.48 6.31 -2.66
N ARG A 5 2.51 7.17 -2.75
CA ARG A 5 2.47 8.38 -3.57
C ARG A 5 2.41 8.00 -5.05
N VAL A 6 1.88 8.91 -5.87
CA VAL A 6 1.94 8.81 -7.33
C VAL A 6 2.90 9.86 -7.88
N GLN A 7 3.81 9.44 -8.74
CA GLN A 7 4.71 10.30 -9.50
C GLN A 7 4.70 9.85 -10.96
N ASP A 8 4.55 10.79 -11.90
CA ASP A 8 4.49 10.52 -13.35
C ASP A 8 3.46 9.42 -13.71
N GLY A 9 2.32 9.42 -13.01
CA GLY A 9 1.22 8.47 -13.19
C GLY A 9 1.47 7.06 -12.65
N LYS A 10 2.57 6.84 -11.94
CA LYS A 10 2.97 5.53 -11.38
C LYS A 10 3.12 5.59 -9.85
N PRO A 11 2.85 4.49 -9.14
CA PRO A 11 3.11 4.43 -7.70
C PRO A 11 4.62 4.52 -7.44
N VAL A 12 5.01 5.32 -6.45
CA VAL A 12 6.38 5.34 -5.92
C VAL A 12 6.54 4.09 -5.05
N VAL A 13 7.39 3.16 -5.47
CA VAL A 13 7.69 1.89 -4.78
C VAL A 13 9.21 1.67 -4.75
N PRO A 14 9.75 0.98 -3.72
CA PRO A 14 9.07 0.33 -2.61
C PRO A 14 8.70 1.28 -1.45
N ALA A 15 8.90 2.59 -1.59
CA ALA A 15 8.49 3.55 -0.56
C ALA A 15 6.97 3.56 -0.36
N SER A 16 6.51 3.80 0.87
CA SER A 16 5.10 3.98 1.21
C SER A 16 4.95 5.17 2.18
N ILE A 17 3.73 5.67 2.33
CA ILE A 17 3.42 6.82 3.21
C ILE A 17 2.40 6.47 4.29
N GLY A 18 2.12 5.19 4.49
CA GLY A 18 1.19 4.70 5.48
C GLY A 18 0.80 3.26 5.17
N HIS A 19 0.53 2.49 6.23
CA HIS A 19 0.04 1.14 6.09
C HIS A 19 -0.83 0.77 7.29
N THR A 20 -1.70 -0.21 7.08
CA THR A 20 -2.44 -0.87 8.16
C THR A 20 -2.67 -2.33 7.80
N TYR A 21 -2.72 -3.19 8.80
CA TYR A 21 -3.07 -4.59 8.62
C TYR A 21 -4.55 -4.72 8.27
N VAL A 22 -4.86 -5.60 7.32
CA VAL A 22 -6.24 -5.95 6.95
C VAL A 22 -6.41 -7.46 7.06
N LYS A 23 -7.55 -7.89 7.57
CA LYS A 23 -7.82 -9.32 7.78
C LYS A 23 -8.24 -9.98 6.48
N GLN A 24 -8.14 -11.31 6.41
CA GLN A 24 -8.80 -12.07 5.36
C GLN A 24 -10.32 -11.84 5.39
N GLY A 25 -10.93 -11.68 4.21
CA GLY A 25 -12.36 -11.39 4.07
C GLY A 25 -12.67 -9.90 4.02
N ASP A 26 -13.90 -9.56 4.34
CA ASP A 26 -14.39 -8.18 4.23
C ASP A 26 -13.85 -7.31 5.36
N ASN A 27 -13.35 -6.12 5.00
CA ASN A 27 -12.95 -5.09 5.94
C ASN A 27 -13.69 -3.80 5.55
N SER A 28 -14.38 -3.17 6.49
CA SER A 28 -15.00 -1.85 6.33
C SER A 28 -14.26 -0.81 7.18
N ASP A 29 -14.39 0.46 6.81
CA ASP A 29 -13.90 1.60 7.61
C ASP A 29 -12.40 1.51 7.97
N VAL A 30 -11.60 1.01 7.01
CA VAL A 30 -10.16 0.81 7.19
C VAL A 30 -9.46 2.17 7.33
N LYS A 31 -8.90 2.43 8.52
CA LYS A 31 -8.12 3.63 8.81
C LYS A 31 -6.63 3.37 8.57
N VAL A 32 -6.01 4.24 7.78
CA VAL A 32 -4.56 4.26 7.57
C VAL A 32 -4.03 5.61 8.03
N ASP A 33 -3.12 5.60 8.99
CA ASP A 33 -2.43 6.81 9.39
C ASP A 33 -1.29 7.09 8.39
N LEU A 34 -1.24 8.32 7.90
CA LEU A 34 -0.20 8.74 6.96
C LEU A 34 1.01 9.25 7.73
N LEU A 35 2.19 8.79 7.33
CA LEU A 35 3.47 9.17 7.91
C LEU A 35 3.88 10.60 7.50
N ASP A 36 3.43 11.03 6.33
CA ASP A 36 3.68 12.35 5.77
C ASP A 36 2.41 12.93 5.15
N ALA A 37 2.37 14.25 5.03
CA ALA A 37 1.40 14.89 4.15
C ALA A 37 1.64 14.43 2.68
N PRO A 38 0.57 14.11 1.95
CA PRO A 38 0.68 13.80 0.52
C PRO A 38 1.08 15.06 -0.24
N GLU A 39 2.18 14.99 -0.98
CA GLU A 39 2.55 16.02 -1.94
C GLU A 39 1.77 15.73 -3.23
N GLY A 40 0.74 16.55 -3.50
CA GLY A 40 -0.18 16.34 -4.61
C GLY A 40 -1.49 15.65 -4.19
N ASN A 41 -2.37 15.49 -5.18
CA ASN A 41 -3.76 15.11 -4.94
C ASN A 41 -4.06 13.65 -5.29
N GLU A 42 -3.12 12.83 -5.76
CA GLU A 42 -3.38 11.44 -6.15
C GLU A 42 -2.52 10.46 -5.34
N LEU A 43 -3.18 9.48 -4.73
CA LEU A 43 -2.59 8.39 -3.97
C LEU A 43 -3.10 7.05 -4.50
N ILE A 44 -2.32 6.00 -4.23
CA ILE A 44 -2.70 4.61 -4.52
C ILE A 44 -2.78 3.84 -3.21
N ALA A 45 -3.93 3.22 -2.96
CA ALA A 45 -4.09 2.15 -1.98
C ALA A 45 -3.80 0.82 -2.68
N MET A 46 -2.81 0.08 -2.19
CA MET A 46 -2.38 -1.21 -2.72
C MET A 46 -2.53 -2.30 -1.66
N LEU A 47 -3.10 -3.44 -2.03
CA LEU A 47 -3.09 -4.62 -1.17
C LEU A 47 -1.73 -5.31 -1.26
N HIS A 48 -1.21 -5.72 -0.11
CA HIS A 48 0.02 -6.50 0.03
C HIS A 48 -0.33 -7.78 0.79
N VAL A 49 0.32 -8.88 0.42
CA VAL A 49 0.29 -10.14 1.17
C VAL A 49 1.10 -9.92 2.46
N ASP A 50 0.77 -10.61 3.54
CA ASP A 50 1.59 -10.71 4.75
C ASP A 50 2.24 -12.10 4.71
N ASP A 51 3.46 -12.19 4.19
CA ASP A 51 4.19 -13.46 3.98
C ASP A 51 5.56 -13.51 4.69
N GLY A 52 5.84 -12.54 5.55
CA GLY A 52 7.00 -12.48 6.43
C GLY A 52 6.65 -12.67 7.92
N GLU A 53 7.00 -11.68 8.73
CA GLU A 53 6.66 -11.60 10.14
C GLU A 53 5.19 -11.13 10.29
N PRO A 54 4.33 -11.91 10.98
CA PRO A 54 2.91 -11.61 11.04
C PRO A 54 2.60 -10.19 11.51
N SER A 55 1.77 -9.49 10.74
CA SER A 55 1.31 -8.12 11.01
C SER A 55 2.42 -7.06 11.02
N VAL A 56 3.61 -7.37 10.50
CA VAL A 56 4.70 -6.41 10.30
C VAL A 56 4.84 -6.15 8.81
N TYR A 57 4.78 -4.88 8.41
CA TYR A 57 4.98 -4.52 7.00
C TYR A 57 6.48 -4.45 6.65
N GLN A 58 6.88 -5.21 5.64
CA GLN A 58 8.29 -5.46 5.29
C GLN A 58 8.64 -5.15 3.82
N PHE A 59 7.68 -4.75 3.00
CA PHE A 59 7.98 -4.29 1.63
C PHE A 59 8.43 -2.83 1.66
N GLY A 60 9.73 -2.57 1.59
CA GLY A 60 10.25 -1.22 1.74
C GLY A 60 11.68 -1.01 1.26
N PRO A 61 12.23 0.21 1.40
CA PRO A 61 13.63 0.47 1.13
C PRO A 61 14.52 -0.41 2.02
N GLY A 62 15.15 -1.43 1.43
CA GLY A 62 15.99 -2.40 2.13
C GLY A 62 15.66 -3.85 1.75
N THR A 63 14.37 -4.19 1.62
CA THR A 63 13.94 -5.49 1.12
C THR A 63 12.55 -5.42 0.47
N THR A 64 12.39 -6.20 -0.59
CA THR A 64 11.11 -6.41 -1.28
C THR A 64 10.80 -7.91 -1.40
N ASP A 65 11.48 -8.73 -0.60
CA ASP A 65 11.35 -10.18 -0.65
C ASP A 65 10.05 -10.64 0.00
N TYR A 66 9.59 -9.90 1.01
CA TYR A 66 8.35 -10.11 1.74
C TYR A 66 7.34 -9.01 1.42
N ASP A 67 6.10 -9.29 1.78
CA ASP A 67 4.91 -8.50 1.62
C ASP A 67 4.71 -7.97 0.22
N LYS A 68 4.82 -8.84 -0.77
CA LYS A 68 4.62 -8.43 -2.17
C LYS A 68 3.17 -7.99 -2.42
N PRO A 69 2.93 -7.14 -3.44
CA PRO A 69 1.58 -6.77 -3.83
C PRO A 69 0.70 -7.99 -4.11
N VAL A 70 -0.55 -7.93 -3.67
CA VAL A 70 -1.58 -8.90 -4.06
C VAL A 70 -1.80 -8.76 -5.56
N MET A 71 -1.64 -9.86 -6.29
CA MET A 71 -1.83 -9.90 -7.74
C MET A 71 -3.20 -10.48 -8.11
N LYS A 72 -3.86 -9.86 -9.07
CA LYS A 72 -5.06 -10.38 -9.74
C LYS A 72 -4.89 -10.21 -11.24
N ASP A 73 -5.03 -11.30 -11.99
CA ASP A 73 -4.89 -11.32 -13.46
C ASP A 73 -3.59 -10.66 -13.95
N GLY A 74 -2.49 -10.92 -13.24
CA GLY A 74 -1.15 -10.39 -13.55
C GLY A 74 -0.92 -8.92 -13.16
N ASN A 75 -1.89 -8.26 -12.51
CA ASN A 75 -1.80 -6.86 -12.11
C ASN A 75 -1.93 -6.71 -10.58
N PRO A 76 -1.26 -5.74 -9.96
CA PRO A 76 -1.44 -5.45 -8.55
C PRO A 76 -2.86 -4.96 -8.29
N VAL A 77 -3.47 -5.43 -7.19
CA VAL A 77 -4.77 -4.95 -6.74
C VAL A 77 -4.61 -3.57 -6.11
N VAL A 78 -5.08 -2.55 -6.82
CA VAL A 78 -4.94 -1.14 -6.46
C VAL A 78 -6.26 -0.39 -6.55
N ALA A 79 -6.39 0.64 -5.73
CA ALA A 79 -7.41 1.68 -5.85
C ALA A 79 -6.74 3.05 -5.87
N LYS A 80 -7.07 3.87 -6.86
CA LYS A 80 -6.63 5.27 -6.93
C LYS A 80 -7.64 6.14 -6.19
N PHE A 81 -7.15 7.12 -5.45
CA PHE A 81 -8.00 8.09 -4.77
C PHE A 81 -7.30 9.43 -4.62
N SER A 82 -8.10 10.46 -4.36
CA SER A 82 -7.61 11.81 -4.10
C SER A 82 -7.90 12.24 -2.68
N VAL A 83 -6.99 13.05 -2.16
CA VAL A 83 -7.05 13.69 -0.85
C VAL A 83 -7.22 15.20 -1.08
N GLN A 84 -8.14 15.82 -0.35
CA GLN A 84 -8.46 17.25 -0.41
C GLN A 84 -8.08 17.93 0.89
#